data_AF-A0A955PJH9-F1
#
_entry.id   AF-A0A955PJH9-F1
#
_cell.length_a   1.000
_cell.length_b   1.000
_cell.length_c   1.000
_cell.angle_alpha   90.00
_cell.angle_beta   90.00
_cell.angle_gamma   90.00
#
_symmetry.space_group_name_H-M   'P 1'
#
loop_
_entity.id
_entity.type
_entity.pdbx_description
1 polymer ?
#
loop_
_entity_poly.entity_id
_entity_poly.type
_entity_poly.pdbx_seq_one_letter_code
_entity_poly.pdbx_strand_id
1 'polypeptide(L)'
;NSPKVFQEMKEEFKNRIDRWGFQESREEYCLALMETDVYVSTANHEFFGIGAVEAMLAGNYPLFPPRLSYPELLEVTNPSDSSEFLYDGTPQSLSDSLARIDVKLREGTLWDEDAQGVHGRISRFEWPQLVGDMDESLQKVCDKGK
;
A
#
# COMPACT_ATOMS: atom_id res chain seq x y z
N ASN A 1 -17.88 -4.79 16.56
CA ASN A 1 -18.07 -6.20 16.17
C ASN A 1 -16.95 -6.63 15.26
N SER A 2 -16.08 -7.54 15.73
CA SER A 2 -15.06 -8.18 14.89
C SER A 2 -15.42 -9.67 14.76
N PRO A 3 -15.33 -10.27 13.56
CA PRO A 3 -15.49 -11.71 13.38
C PRO A 3 -14.62 -12.52 14.35
N LYS A 4 -15.17 -13.62 14.90
CA LYS A 4 -14.50 -14.45 15.93
C LYS A 4 -13.11 -14.94 15.48
N VAL A 5 -12.96 -15.25 14.20
CA VAL A 5 -11.70 -15.67 13.60
C VAL A 5 -10.55 -14.71 13.91
N PHE A 6 -10.79 -13.39 13.97
CA PHE A 6 -9.73 -12.43 14.30
C PHE A 6 -9.23 -12.56 15.74
N GLN A 7 -10.09 -12.89 16.70
CA GLN A 7 -9.68 -13.14 18.08
C GLN A 7 -8.90 -14.45 18.20
N GLU A 8 -9.35 -15.49 17.49
CA GLU A 8 -8.67 -16.79 17.42
C GLU A 8 -7.26 -16.64 16.83
N MET A 9 -7.14 -15.96 15.68
CA MET A 9 -5.86 -15.70 15.02
C MET A 9 -4.95 -14.81 15.86
N LYS A 10 -5.50 -13.81 16.58
CA LYS A 10 -4.72 -12.96 17.48
C LYS A 10 -4.07 -13.78 18.60
N GLU A 11 -4.79 -14.74 19.18
CA GLU A 11 -4.24 -15.61 20.22
C GLU A 11 -3.25 -16.63 19.65
N GLU A 12 -3.60 -17.27 18.53
CA GLU A 12 -2.78 -18.30 17.87
C GLU A 12 -1.42 -17.73 17.42
N PHE A 13 -1.41 -16.52 16.86
CA PHE A 13 -0.22 -15.87 16.31
C PHE A 13 0.36 -14.78 17.20
N LYS A 14 -0.01 -14.70 18.49
CA LYS A 14 0.45 -13.63 19.39
C LYS A 14 1.96 -13.41 19.45
N ASN A 15 2.75 -14.47 19.24
CA ASN A 15 4.21 -14.41 19.24
C ASN A 15 4.82 -13.97 17.89
N ARG A 16 3.97 -13.69 16.89
CA ARG A 16 4.33 -13.24 15.54
C ARG A 16 3.64 -11.91 15.18
N ILE A 17 2.97 -11.28 16.14
CA ILE A 17 2.23 -10.04 15.95
C ILE A 17 2.88 -9.00 16.85
N ASP A 18 3.51 -8.00 16.25
CA ASP A 18 4.10 -6.89 17.01
C ASP A 18 3.04 -5.84 17.36
N ARG A 19 2.18 -5.49 16.39
CA ARG A 19 1.13 -4.47 16.52
C ARG A 19 -0.21 -5.01 16.05
N TRP A 20 -1.29 -4.69 16.76
CA TRP A 20 -2.66 -5.11 16.40
C TRP A 20 -3.68 -4.00 16.62
N GLY A 21 -4.40 -3.64 15.56
CA GLY A 21 -5.48 -2.66 15.63
C GLY A 21 -5.01 -1.23 15.47
N PHE A 22 -5.83 -0.28 15.93
CA PHE A 22 -5.60 1.14 15.80
C PHE A 22 -4.36 1.59 16.60
N GLN A 23 -3.55 2.47 16.01
CA GLN A 23 -2.43 3.10 16.70
C GLN A 23 -2.90 4.45 17.26
N GLU A 24 -2.69 4.66 18.56
CA GLU A 24 -3.27 5.80 19.31
C GLU A 24 -2.68 7.16 18.90
N SER A 25 -1.52 7.19 18.25
CA SER A 25 -0.88 8.40 17.76
C SER A 25 -0.38 8.25 16.34
N ARG A 26 -0.21 9.40 15.68
CA ARG A 26 0.38 9.45 14.34
C ARG A 26 1.82 8.94 14.36
N GLU A 27 2.55 9.23 15.42
CA GLU A 27 3.94 8.81 15.59
C GLU A 27 4.05 7.29 15.65
N GLU A 28 3.18 6.61 16.42
CA GLU A 28 3.14 5.14 16.49
C GLU A 28 2.76 4.51 15.15
N TYR A 29 1.85 5.12 14.41
CA TYR A 29 1.51 4.69 13.05
C TYR A 29 2.70 4.84 12.09
N CYS A 30 3.39 5.99 12.11
CA CYS A 30 4.57 6.19 11.28
C CYS A 30 5.70 5.22 11.64
N LEU A 31 5.93 4.96 12.93
CA LEU A 31 6.90 3.95 13.38
C LEU A 31 6.53 2.57 12.84
N ALA A 32 5.26 2.18 12.91
CA ALA A 32 4.80 0.91 12.35
C ALA A 32 5.12 0.79 10.85
N LEU A 33 4.93 1.85 10.07
CA LEU A 33 5.27 1.85 8.65
C LEU A 33 6.77 1.81 8.36
N MET A 34 7.59 2.38 9.25
CA MET A 34 9.06 2.38 9.10
C MET A 34 9.70 1.06 9.56
N GLU A 35 9.03 0.30 10.41
CA GLU A 35 9.49 -1.00 10.92
C GLU A 35 9.13 -2.17 9.99
N THR A 36 8.34 -1.93 8.94
CA THR A 36 7.86 -2.97 8.02
C THR A 36 8.54 -2.90 6.65
N ASP A 37 8.74 -4.06 6.04
CA ASP A 37 9.31 -4.15 4.68
C ASP A 37 8.23 -4.23 3.59
N VAL A 38 7.06 -4.78 3.91
CA VAL A 38 6.00 -5.15 2.94
C VAL A 38 4.65 -4.70 3.47
N TYR A 39 3.88 -4.00 2.62
CA TYR A 39 2.50 -3.63 2.91
C TYR A 39 1.54 -4.46 2.06
N VAL A 40 0.67 -5.22 2.73
CA VAL A 40 -0.29 -6.13 2.10
C VAL A 40 -1.71 -5.62 2.31
N SER A 41 -2.48 -5.54 1.23
CA SER A 41 -3.93 -5.31 1.35
C SER A 41 -4.71 -6.53 0.88
N THR A 42 -5.71 -6.93 1.66
CA THR A 42 -6.71 -7.94 1.28
C THR A 42 -8.12 -7.37 1.20
N ALA A 43 -8.23 -6.04 1.16
CA ALA A 43 -9.49 -5.31 1.23
C ALA A 43 -10.46 -5.72 0.11
N ASN A 44 -11.73 -5.89 0.47
CA ASN A 44 -12.82 -6.07 -0.51
C ASN A 44 -13.42 -4.76 -1.02
N HIS A 45 -13.20 -3.69 -0.27
CA HIS A 45 -13.61 -2.33 -0.60
C HIS A 45 -12.50 -1.39 -0.20
N GLU A 46 -12.08 -0.55 -1.14
CA GLU A 46 -11.13 0.54 -0.98
C GLU A 46 -11.50 1.61 -2.01
N PHE A 47 -11.40 2.88 -1.60
CA PHE A 47 -11.63 4.03 -2.48
C PHE A 47 -10.29 4.56 -2.95
N PHE A 48 -9.60 5.35 -2.13
CA PHE A 48 -8.34 5.98 -2.54
C PHE A 48 -7.11 5.17 -2.17
N GLY A 49 -7.13 4.42 -1.07
CA GLY A 49 -5.97 3.67 -0.61
C GLY A 49 -4.91 4.54 0.07
N ILE A 50 -5.32 5.55 0.86
CA ILE A 50 -4.37 6.46 1.54
C ILE A 50 -3.31 5.71 2.37
N GLY A 51 -3.70 4.66 3.11
CA GLY A 51 -2.75 3.87 3.89
C GLY A 51 -1.74 3.12 3.01
N ALA A 52 -2.15 2.70 1.80
CA ALA A 52 -1.23 2.11 0.82
C ALA A 52 -0.25 3.15 0.28
N VAL A 53 -0.72 4.36 -0.02
CA VAL A 53 0.13 5.49 -0.42
C VAL A 53 1.15 5.81 0.67
N GLU A 54 0.70 5.96 1.92
CA GLU A 54 1.58 6.25 3.05
C GLU A 54 2.63 5.14 3.26
N ALA A 55 2.24 3.87 3.16
CA ALA A 55 3.16 2.75 3.28
C ALA A 55 4.21 2.74 2.15
N MET A 56 3.80 2.95 0.90
CA MET A 56 4.72 3.02 -0.24
C MET A 56 5.67 4.22 -0.14
N LEU A 57 5.20 5.38 0.34
CA LEU A 57 6.06 6.54 0.60
C LEU A 57 7.07 6.27 1.73
N ALA A 58 6.70 5.45 2.72
CA ALA A 58 7.60 4.97 3.75
C ALA A 58 8.59 3.88 3.25
N GLY A 59 8.51 3.49 1.98
CA GLY A 59 9.42 2.51 1.35
C GLY A 59 8.97 1.05 1.46
N ASN A 60 7.72 0.80 1.87
CA ASN A 60 7.18 -0.54 1.96
C ASN A 60 6.87 -1.10 0.57
N TYR A 61 7.24 -2.36 0.34
CA TYR A 61 6.92 -3.07 -0.88
C TYR A 61 5.40 -3.36 -0.95
N PRO A 62 4.69 -2.91 -2.00
CA PRO A 62 3.25 -3.08 -2.09
C PRO A 62 2.85 -4.47 -2.61
N LEU A 63 1.85 -5.09 -1.96
CA LEU A 63 1.21 -6.32 -2.46
C LEU A 63 -0.32 -6.23 -2.36
N PHE A 64 -0.98 -6.13 -3.51
CA PHE A 64 -2.40 -5.78 -3.63
C PHE A 64 -3.19 -6.77 -4.50
N PRO A 65 -4.52 -6.84 -4.34
CA PRO A 65 -5.36 -7.55 -5.30
C PRO A 65 -5.51 -6.71 -6.58
N PRO A 66 -5.85 -7.30 -7.74
CA PRO A 66 -5.87 -6.62 -9.03
C PRO A 66 -7.24 -5.95 -9.25
N ARG A 67 -7.65 -5.12 -8.29
CA ARG A 67 -8.98 -4.49 -8.21
C ARG A 67 -8.92 -3.26 -7.31
N LEU A 68 -10.06 -2.56 -7.19
CA LEU A 68 -10.17 -1.32 -6.41
C LEU A 68 -9.25 -0.24 -7.04
N SER A 69 -8.73 0.69 -6.25
CA SER A 69 -7.81 1.73 -6.74
C SER A 69 -6.36 1.27 -6.90
N TYR A 70 -5.99 0.08 -6.44
CA TYR A 70 -4.59 -0.35 -6.42
C TYR A 70 -3.90 -0.36 -7.79
N PRO A 71 -4.53 -0.83 -8.89
CA PRO A 71 -3.92 -0.74 -10.22
C PRO A 71 -3.68 0.71 -10.67
N GLU A 72 -4.61 1.61 -10.35
CA GLU A 72 -4.50 3.04 -10.69
C GLU A 72 -3.43 3.74 -9.84
N LEU A 73 -3.32 3.40 -8.55
CA LEU A 73 -2.28 3.92 -7.66
C LEU A 73 -0.88 3.59 -8.19
N LEU A 74 -0.67 2.33 -8.58
CA LEU A 74 0.61 1.84 -9.08
C LEU A 74 0.89 2.22 -10.55
N GLU A 75 -0.06 2.87 -11.22
CA GLU A 75 -0.02 3.18 -12.67
C GLU A 75 0.29 1.95 -13.52
N VAL A 76 -0.25 0.79 -13.13
CA VAL A 76 -0.10 -0.44 -13.91
C VAL A 76 -0.90 -0.30 -15.20
N THR A 77 -0.21 -0.04 -16.30
CA THR A 77 -0.81 0.09 -17.64
C THR A 77 -0.64 -1.17 -18.49
N ASN A 78 0.28 -2.07 -18.12
CA ASN A 78 0.58 -3.31 -18.83
C ASN A 78 0.49 -4.53 -17.89
N PRO A 79 -0.16 -5.64 -18.28
CA PRO A 79 -0.24 -6.86 -17.48
C PRO A 79 1.11 -7.43 -17.00
N SER A 80 2.19 -7.15 -17.74
CA SER A 80 3.55 -7.55 -17.38
C SER A 80 4.04 -6.84 -16.12
N ASP A 81 3.73 -5.54 -15.98
CA ASP A 81 4.17 -4.68 -14.88
C ASP A 81 3.34 -4.95 -13.60
N SER A 82 2.12 -5.50 -13.73
CA SER A 82 1.28 -5.84 -12.57
C SER A 82 1.77 -7.03 -11.76
N SER A 83 2.53 -7.94 -12.37
CA SER A 83 2.72 -9.27 -11.78
C SER A 83 3.55 -9.28 -10.49
N GLU A 84 4.32 -8.20 -10.25
CA GLU A 84 5.21 -8.12 -9.08
C GLU A 84 4.52 -7.59 -7.83
N PHE A 85 3.57 -6.66 -7.99
CA PHE A 85 2.87 -5.98 -6.90
C PHE A 85 1.42 -6.43 -6.75
N LEU A 86 0.89 -7.20 -7.71
CA LEU A 86 -0.47 -7.71 -7.67
C LEU A 86 -0.51 -9.23 -7.53
N TYR A 87 -1.29 -9.73 -6.57
CA TYR A 87 -1.67 -11.14 -6.47
C TYR A 87 -3.08 -11.33 -7.03
N ASP A 88 -3.48 -12.56 -7.39
CA ASP A 88 -4.74 -12.81 -8.12
C ASP A 88 -6.04 -12.70 -7.29
N GLY A 89 -5.93 -12.28 -6.02
CA GLY A 89 -7.05 -12.22 -5.08
C GLY A 89 -7.27 -13.50 -4.26
N THR A 90 -6.61 -14.62 -4.58
CA THR A 90 -6.71 -15.87 -3.83
C THR A 90 -5.70 -15.96 -2.67
N PRO A 91 -6.03 -16.69 -1.58
CA PRO A 91 -5.07 -16.93 -0.50
C PRO A 91 -3.80 -17.65 -0.96
N GLN A 92 -3.90 -18.53 -1.96
CA GLN A 92 -2.74 -19.27 -2.46
C GLN A 92 -1.77 -18.33 -3.18
N SER A 93 -2.26 -17.50 -4.10
CA SER A 93 -1.42 -16.54 -4.82
C SER A 93 -0.80 -15.51 -3.88
N LEU A 94 -1.53 -15.07 -2.84
CA LEU A 94 -0.98 -14.20 -1.80
C LEU A 94 0.17 -14.89 -1.07
N SER A 95 -0.02 -16.13 -0.62
CA SER A 95 1.01 -16.91 0.06
C SER A 95 2.25 -17.12 -0.82
N ASP A 96 2.05 -17.47 -2.09
CA ASP A 96 3.15 -17.70 -3.03
C ASP A 96 3.93 -16.40 -3.30
N SER A 97 3.22 -15.27 -3.38
CA SER A 97 3.84 -13.96 -3.57
C SER A 97 4.68 -13.54 -2.36
N LEU A 98 4.16 -13.74 -1.14
CA LEU A 98 4.90 -13.50 0.10
C LEU A 98 6.13 -14.41 0.23
N ALA A 99 6.03 -15.67 -0.17
CA ALA A 99 7.17 -16.58 -0.16
C ALA A 99 8.29 -16.11 -1.12
N ARG A 100 7.93 -15.60 -2.31
CA ARG A 100 8.91 -15.00 -3.23
C ARG A 100 9.55 -13.74 -2.66
N ILE A 101 8.74 -12.88 -2.02
CA ILE A 101 9.21 -11.64 -1.39
C ILE A 101 10.18 -11.95 -0.22
N ASP A 102 9.89 -12.96 0.60
CA ASP A 102 10.79 -13.41 1.69
C ASP A 102 12.17 -13.85 1.17
N VAL A 103 12.23 -14.55 0.03
CA VAL A 103 13.50 -14.88 -0.63
C VAL A 103 14.25 -13.61 -1.03
N LYS A 104 13.59 -12.68 -1.71
CA LYS A 104 14.20 -11.40 -2.13
C LYS A 104 14.68 -10.56 -0.93
N LEU A 105 13.90 -10.53 0.16
CA LEU A 105 14.28 -9.83 1.40
C LEU A 105 15.59 -10.36 1.97
N ARG A 106 15.72 -11.70 2.05
CA ARG A 106 16.95 -12.35 2.57
C ARG A 106 18.16 -12.14 1.66
N GLU A 107 17.92 -12.00 0.37
CA GLU A 107 18.97 -11.75 -0.62
C GLU A 107 19.31 -10.25 -0.77
N GLY A 108 18.52 -9.35 -0.17
CA GLY A 108 18.70 -7.90 -0.29
C GLY A 108 18.28 -7.33 -1.65
N THR A 109 17.44 -8.08 -2.37
CA THR A 109 17.05 -7.87 -3.78
C THR A 109 15.57 -7.47 -3.91
N LEU A 110 14.94 -7.05 -2.81
CA LEU A 110 13.51 -6.71 -2.77
C LEU A 110 13.09 -5.75 -3.88
N TRP A 111 13.96 -4.79 -4.18
CA TRP A 111 13.70 -3.68 -5.08
C TRP A 111 14.58 -3.69 -6.32
N ASP A 112 15.05 -4.87 -6.78
CA ASP A 112 16.11 -5.12 -7.77
C ASP A 112 16.28 -4.13 -8.95
N GLU A 113 15.29 -3.32 -9.32
CA GLU A 113 15.45 -2.07 -10.09
C GLU A 113 14.31 -1.03 -9.93
N ASP A 114 13.14 -1.37 -9.36
CA ASP A 114 11.91 -0.54 -9.40
C ASP A 114 11.60 0.27 -8.11
N ALA A 115 12.47 0.28 -7.08
CA ALA A 115 12.24 1.10 -5.86
C ALA A 115 11.99 2.58 -6.19
N GLN A 116 12.84 3.13 -7.06
CA GLN A 116 12.69 4.53 -7.50
C GLN A 116 11.45 4.72 -8.37
N GLY A 117 11.03 3.69 -9.10
CA GLY A 117 9.84 3.72 -9.94
C GLY A 117 8.56 3.80 -9.10
N VAL A 118 8.37 2.90 -8.13
CA VAL A 118 7.21 2.97 -7.23
C VAL A 118 7.20 4.29 -6.46
N HIS A 119 8.30 4.65 -5.83
CA HIS A 119 8.36 5.90 -5.05
C HIS A 119 8.07 7.13 -5.93
N GLY A 120 8.66 7.21 -7.12
CA GLY A 120 8.41 8.31 -8.07
C GLY A 120 6.98 8.37 -8.59
N ARG A 121 6.34 7.21 -8.79
CA ARG A 121 4.90 7.16 -9.12
C ARG A 121 4.09 7.72 -7.95
N ILE A 122 4.32 7.24 -6.73
CA ILE A 122 3.50 7.58 -5.57
C ILE A 122 3.75 9.01 -5.04
N SER A 123 4.92 9.60 -5.25
CA SER A 123 5.24 10.97 -4.81
C SER A 123 4.31 12.04 -5.38
N ARG A 124 3.58 11.74 -6.48
CA ARG A 124 2.53 12.63 -7.03
C ARG A 124 1.40 12.92 -6.03
N PHE A 125 1.22 12.06 -5.03
CA PHE A 125 0.22 12.23 -3.98
C PHE A 125 0.71 13.02 -2.77
N GLU A 126 1.96 13.48 -2.76
CA GLU A 126 2.45 14.35 -1.70
C GLU A 126 1.84 15.75 -1.80
N TRP A 127 1.55 16.36 -0.65
CA TRP A 127 0.96 17.70 -0.58
C TRP A 127 1.71 18.77 -1.39
N PRO A 128 3.05 18.84 -1.40
CA PRO A 128 3.76 19.83 -2.23
C PRO A 128 3.50 19.69 -3.73
N GLN A 129 3.15 18.49 -4.22
CA GLN A 129 2.79 18.26 -5.62
C GLN A 129 1.30 18.56 -5.88
N LEU A 130 0.43 18.12 -4.97
CA LEU A 130 -1.02 18.25 -5.14
C LEU A 130 -1.55 19.68 -4.96
N VAL A 131 -0.93 20.48 -4.10
CA VAL A 131 -1.49 21.80 -3.72
C VAL A 131 -1.68 22.73 -4.92
N GLY A 132 -0.72 22.74 -5.86
CA GLY A 132 -0.80 23.58 -7.06
C GLY A 132 -1.95 23.18 -7.97
N ASP A 133 -2.09 21.88 -8.25
CA ASP A 133 -3.16 21.34 -9.10
C ASP A 133 -4.55 21.60 -8.51
N MET A 134 -4.68 21.48 -7.18
CA MET A 134 -5.92 21.78 -6.47
C MET A 134 -6.27 23.26 -6.52
N ASP A 135 -5.30 24.14 -6.25
CA ASP A 135 -5.49 25.59 -6.30
C ASP A 135 -5.89 26.06 -7.71
N GLU A 136 -5.22 25.55 -8.75
CA GLU A 136 -5.58 25.83 -10.14
C GLU A 136 -6.99 25.34 -10.50
N SER A 137 -7.35 24.14 -10.05
CA SER A 137 -8.67 23.55 -10.31
C SER A 137 -9.77 24.36 -9.64
N LEU A 138 -9.53 24.83 -8.41
CA LEU A 138 -10.46 25.70 -7.69
C LEU A 138 -10.64 27.04 -8.41
N GLN A 139 -9.55 27.66 -8.86
CA GLN A 139 -9.59 28.92 -9.61
C GLN A 139 -10.44 28.80 -10.89
N LYS A 140 -10.28 27.70 -11.65
CA LYS A 140 -11.08 27.41 -12.85
C LYS A 140 -12.60 27.33 -12.57
N VAL A 141 -12.99 26.82 -11.41
CA VAL A 141 -14.41 26.76 -11.00
C VAL A 141 -14.93 28.16 -10.65
N CYS A 142 -14.14 28.95 -9.93
CA CYS A 142 -14.50 30.34 -9.60
C CYS A 142 -14.65 31.20 -10.86
N ASP A 143 -13.81 31.00 -11.87
CA ASP A 143 -13.85 31.78 -13.11
C ASP A 143 -15.01 31.39 -14.04
N LYS A 144 -15.46 30.12 -14.01
CA LYS A 144 -16.65 29.66 -14.75
C LYS A 144 -17.98 30.06 -14.12
N GLY A 145 -17.97 30.48 -12.85
CA GLY A 145 -19.15 30.94 -12.11
C GLY A 145 -19.44 32.43 -12.25
N LYS A 146 -18.62 33.17 -13.03
CA LYS A 146 -18.84 34.58 -13.40
C LYS A 146 -19.33 34.68 -14.84
#